data_AF-A0A919ZST1-F1
#
_entry.id   AF-A0A919ZST1-F1
#
_cell.length_a   1.000
_cell.length_b   1.000
_cell.length_c   1.000
_cell.angle_alpha   90.00
_cell.angle_beta   90.00
_cell.angle_gamma   90.00
#
_symmetry.space_group_name_H-M   'P 1'
#
loop_
_entity.id
_entity.type
_entity.pdbx_description
1 polymer ?
#
loop_
_entity_poly.entity_id
_entity_poly.type
_entity_poly.pdbx_seq_one_letter_code
_entity_poly.pdbx_strand_id
1 'polypeptide(L)'
;MNKLINYIYIGSEKRLGQLKLFKEENFEKVTKLNFSNERDIGDLLDTEVADFEGNIIVILLPGCVPSKDARATLKKIALINQLSWGWFEGNKKFTDMISQIKKISTIVTKTPNTDQGIYLSRELYFSLGGFGELNKFSFKEISKRLYSRLDPQKPLPPLIIKSKKVQVS
;
A
#
# COMPACT_ATOMS: atom_id res chain seq x y z
N MET A 1 4.49 4.02 24.94
CA MET A 1 5.26 3.82 23.69
C MET A 1 4.33 4.07 22.52
N ASN A 2 4.65 5.02 21.65
CA ASN A 2 3.79 5.38 20.53
C ASN A 2 3.72 4.23 19.51
N LYS A 3 2.54 4.01 18.94
CA LYS A 3 2.35 3.04 17.86
C LYS A 3 2.94 3.65 16.58
N LEU A 4 3.82 2.93 15.90
CA LEU A 4 4.53 3.40 14.70
C LEU A 4 3.92 2.83 13.42
N ILE A 5 3.35 1.62 13.49
CA ILE A 5 2.75 0.93 12.34
C ILE A 5 1.27 0.70 12.61
N ASN A 6 0.40 1.03 11.66
CA ASN A 6 -1.03 0.68 11.69
C ASN A 6 -1.36 -0.35 10.60
N TYR A 7 -1.80 -1.54 11.01
CA TYR A 7 -2.33 -2.57 10.14
C TYR A 7 -3.84 -2.42 10.04
N ILE A 8 -4.29 -1.83 8.93
CA ILE A 8 -5.69 -1.51 8.67
C ILE A 8 -6.28 -2.61 7.80
N TYR A 9 -7.14 -3.42 8.40
CA TYR A 9 -7.94 -4.41 7.69
C TYR A 9 -9.19 -3.77 7.10
N ILE A 10 -9.31 -3.79 5.78
CA ILE A 10 -10.48 -3.27 5.07
C ILE A 10 -11.40 -4.42 4.66
N GLY A 11 -12.71 -4.26 4.83
CA GLY A 11 -13.68 -5.26 4.37
C GLY A 11 -15.09 -4.98 4.86
N SER A 12 -16.05 -5.73 4.32
CA SER A 12 -17.42 -5.65 4.83
C SER A 12 -17.49 -6.12 6.28
N GLU A 13 -18.45 -5.57 7.03
CA GLU A 13 -18.66 -5.88 8.44
C GLU A 13 -18.76 -7.39 8.70
N LYS A 14 -19.51 -8.12 7.85
CA LYS A 14 -19.64 -9.58 7.92
C LYS A 14 -18.29 -10.30 7.78
N ARG A 15 -17.41 -9.85 6.88
CA ARG A 15 -16.10 -10.47 6.65
C ARG A 15 -15.11 -10.16 7.77
N LEU A 16 -15.10 -8.92 8.27
CA LEU A 16 -14.20 -8.50 9.34
C LEU A 16 -14.63 -9.02 10.73
N GLY A 17 -15.92 -9.21 10.96
CA GLY A 17 -16.45 -9.77 12.20
C GLY A 17 -15.98 -11.20 12.46
N GLN A 18 -15.79 -11.99 11.40
CA GLN A 18 -15.30 -13.38 11.48
C GLN A 18 -13.77 -13.48 11.50
N LEU A 19 -13.07 -12.37 11.26
CA LEU A 19 -11.61 -12.37 11.13
C LEU A 19 -10.92 -12.44 12.49
N LYS A 20 -10.15 -13.52 12.70
CA LYS A 20 -9.18 -13.62 13.79
C LYS A 20 -7.95 -12.78 13.45
N LEU A 21 -7.76 -11.70 14.19
CA LEU A 21 -6.57 -10.85 14.06
C LEU A 21 -5.36 -11.50 14.70
N PHE A 22 -4.18 -11.19 14.17
CA PHE A 22 -2.94 -11.52 14.86
C PHE A 22 -2.77 -10.61 16.09
N LYS A 23 -1.99 -11.08 17.07
CA LYS A 23 -1.73 -10.32 18.28
C LYS A 23 -0.81 -9.13 17.97
N GLU A 24 -1.25 -7.93 18.36
CA GLU A 24 -0.42 -6.74 18.32
C GLU A 24 0.88 -6.93 19.12
N GLU A 25 1.99 -6.48 18.55
CA GLU A 25 3.25 -6.37 19.25
C GLU A 25 3.58 -4.90 19.56
N ASN A 26 4.70 -4.67 20.25
CA ASN A 26 5.19 -3.32 20.50
C ASN A 26 5.29 -2.53 19.19
N PHE A 27 4.86 -1.27 19.24
CA PHE A 27 4.81 -0.32 18.13
C PHE A 27 3.77 -0.61 17.04
N GLU A 28 2.94 -1.65 17.17
CA GLU A 28 1.95 -2.01 16.16
C GLU A 28 0.52 -1.75 16.65
N LYS A 29 -0.31 -1.13 15.81
CA LYS A 29 -1.76 -1.02 15.97
C LYS A 29 -2.42 -1.88 14.89
N VAL A 30 -3.49 -2.59 15.22
CA VAL A 30 -4.31 -3.31 14.24
C VAL A 30 -5.72 -2.75 14.27
N THR A 31 -6.11 -2.04 13.22
CA THR A 31 -7.45 -1.46 13.06
C THR A 31 -8.29 -2.30 12.11
N LYS A 32 -9.57 -2.48 12.45
CA LYS A 32 -10.59 -2.99 11.52
C LYS A 32 -11.38 -1.81 10.98
N LEU A 33 -11.44 -1.69 9.66
CA LEU A 33 -12.19 -0.65 8.98
C LEU A 33 -13.31 -1.32 8.19
N ASN A 34 -14.46 -1.43 8.86
CA ASN A 34 -15.67 -1.99 8.30
C ASN A 34 -16.45 -0.93 7.53
N PHE A 35 -17.06 -1.35 6.44
CA PHE A 35 -17.94 -0.51 5.65
C PHE A 35 -19.21 -1.26 5.26
N SER A 36 -20.32 -0.52 5.22
CA SER A 36 -21.59 -1.00 4.69
C SER A 36 -21.70 -0.73 3.19
N ASN A 37 -21.07 0.35 2.71
CA ASN A 37 -20.98 0.73 1.30
C ASN A 37 -19.52 0.93 0.89
N GLU A 38 -19.11 0.38 -0.25
CA GLU A 38 -17.73 0.48 -0.75
C GLU A 38 -17.29 1.92 -1.08
N ARG A 39 -18.26 2.82 -1.28
CA ARG A 39 -17.98 4.24 -1.53
C ARG A 39 -17.40 4.96 -0.32
N ASP A 40 -17.74 4.51 0.89
CA ASP A 40 -17.36 5.17 2.14
C ASP A 40 -15.93 4.78 2.58
N ILE A 41 -15.32 3.79 1.93
CA ILE A 41 -13.99 3.26 2.29
C ILE A 41 -12.94 4.36 2.24
N GLY A 42 -13.00 5.25 1.24
CA GLY A 42 -12.04 6.31 1.05
C GLY A 42 -12.00 7.25 2.25
N ASP A 43 -13.15 7.82 2.60
CA ASP A 43 -13.30 8.76 3.72
C ASP A 43 -12.94 8.13 5.07
N LEU A 44 -13.38 6.88 5.29
CA LEU A 44 -13.03 6.14 6.50
C LEU A 44 -11.53 5.91 6.62
N LEU A 45 -10.87 5.54 5.51
CA LEU A 45 -9.43 5.30 5.49
C LEU A 45 -8.65 6.60 5.65
N ASP A 46 -9.05 7.66 4.96
CA ASP A 46 -8.46 8.99 5.08
C ASP A 46 -8.54 9.48 6.54
N THR A 47 -9.69 9.28 7.21
CA THR A 47 -9.89 9.61 8.63
C THR A 47 -8.98 8.78 9.53
N GLU A 48 -8.97 7.45 9.40
CA GLU A 48 -8.14 6.57 10.22
C GLU A 48 -6.63 6.85 10.04
N VAL A 49 -6.20 7.18 8.83
CA VAL A 49 -4.79 7.54 8.55
C VAL A 49 -4.48 8.95 9.08
N ALA A 50 -5.43 9.88 9.08
CA ALA A 50 -5.26 11.21 9.64
C ALA A 50 -5.09 11.16 11.16
N ASP A 51 -5.91 10.36 11.84
CA ASP A 51 -5.88 10.20 13.29
C ASP A 51 -4.70 9.35 13.80
N PHE A 52 -4.04 8.62 12.90
CA PHE A 52 -2.89 7.81 13.27
C PHE A 52 -1.61 8.64 13.43
N GLU A 53 -1.04 8.64 14.63
CA GLU A 53 0.20 9.38 14.94
C GLU A 53 1.48 8.69 14.42
N GLY A 54 1.41 7.40 14.09
CA GLY A 54 2.56 6.67 13.56
C GLY A 54 2.83 6.97 12.09
N ASN A 55 3.91 6.39 11.57
CA ASN A 55 4.45 6.77 10.27
C ASN A 55 4.22 5.74 9.17
N ILE A 56 3.98 4.46 9.49
CA ILE A 56 3.70 3.43 8.48
C ILE A 56 2.25 2.98 8.58
N ILE A 57 1.56 3.01 7.44
CA ILE A 57 0.25 2.41 7.28
C ILE A 57 0.37 1.15 6.43
N VAL A 58 -0.42 0.14 6.78
CA VAL A 58 -0.45 -1.14 6.10
C VAL A 58 -1.91 -1.48 5.83
N ILE A 59 -2.31 -1.49 4.57
CA ILE A 59 -3.69 -1.81 4.17
C ILE A 59 -3.73 -3.29 3.79
N LEU A 60 -4.54 -4.06 4.50
CA LEU A 60 -4.66 -5.51 4.37
C LEU A 60 -6.08 -5.91 3.98
N LEU A 61 -6.20 -6.92 3.13
CA LEU A 61 -7.47 -7.58 2.87
C LEU A 61 -7.83 -8.57 4.00
N PRO A 62 -9.11 -8.95 4.15
CA PRO A 62 -9.52 -9.94 5.13
C PRO A 62 -8.85 -11.29 4.82
N GLY A 63 -8.25 -11.89 5.85
CA GLY A 63 -7.55 -13.18 5.74
C GLY A 63 -6.06 -13.06 5.42
N CYS A 64 -5.55 -11.86 5.12
CA CYS A 64 -4.12 -11.61 4.94
C CYS A 64 -3.46 -11.40 6.30
N VAL A 65 -2.35 -12.08 6.56
CA VAL A 65 -1.57 -11.89 7.79
C VAL A 65 -0.11 -11.71 7.40
N PRO A 66 0.53 -10.57 7.75
CA PRO A 66 1.93 -10.35 7.45
C PRO A 66 2.80 -11.35 8.23
N SER A 67 3.84 -11.87 7.58
CA SER A 67 4.79 -12.78 8.23
C SER A 67 5.55 -12.06 9.36
N LYS A 68 6.13 -12.83 10.28
CA LYS A 68 6.97 -12.27 11.36
C LYS A 68 8.14 -11.46 10.80
N ASP A 69 8.77 -11.93 9.73
CA ASP A 69 9.90 -11.24 9.09
C ASP A 69 9.47 -9.93 8.42
N ALA A 70 8.31 -9.92 7.77
CA ALA A 70 7.75 -8.71 7.17
C ALA A 70 7.44 -7.67 8.27
N ARG A 71 6.80 -8.09 9.37
CA ARG A 71 6.53 -7.23 10.53
C ARG A 71 7.82 -6.66 11.13
N ALA A 72 8.85 -7.49 11.31
CA ALA A 72 10.15 -7.04 11.82
C ALA A 72 10.83 -6.02 10.89
N THR A 73 10.72 -6.22 9.58
CA THR A 73 11.25 -5.29 8.58
C THR A 73 10.51 -3.96 8.61
N LEU A 74 9.18 -3.98 8.67
CA LEU A 74 8.36 -2.76 8.78
C LEU A 74 8.68 -1.98 10.06
N LYS A 75 8.96 -2.65 11.18
CA LYS A 75 9.40 -1.97 12.41
C LYS A 75 10.71 -1.21 12.22
N LYS A 76 11.69 -1.81 11.53
CA LYS A 76 12.95 -1.13 11.23
C LYS A 76 12.72 0.10 10.35
N ILE A 77 11.91 -0.05 9.29
CA ILE A 77 11.55 1.05 8.39
C ILE A 77 10.85 2.18 9.17
N ALA A 78 9.89 1.82 10.02
CA ALA A 78 9.15 2.75 10.87
C ALA A 78 10.08 3.49 11.85
N LEU A 79 11.09 2.82 12.41
CA LEU A 79 12.06 3.48 13.30
C LEU A 79 13.00 4.44 12.56
N ILE A 80 13.37 4.12 11.31
CA ILE A 80 14.22 4.98 10.47
C ILE A 80 13.42 6.21 9.98
N ASN A 81 12.10 6.12 9.95
CA ASN A 81 11.19 7.16 9.45
C ASN A 81 11.48 7.57 7.99
N GLN A 82 11.91 6.60 7.17
CA GLN A 82 12.14 6.83 5.75
C GLN A 82 10.82 6.70 4.97
N LEU A 83 10.60 7.64 4.04
CA LEU A 83 9.52 7.55 3.05
C LEU A 83 9.68 6.27 2.22
N SER A 84 8.73 5.37 2.37
CA SER A 84 8.80 4.05 1.75
C SER A 84 7.41 3.52 1.46
N TRP A 85 7.33 2.57 0.53
CA TRP A 85 6.13 1.83 0.22
C TRP A 85 6.51 0.50 -0.44
N GLY A 86 5.58 -0.44 -0.43
CA GLY A 86 5.77 -1.71 -1.12
C GLY A 86 4.60 -2.67 -0.93
N TRP A 87 4.77 -3.86 -1.50
CA TRP A 87 3.78 -4.94 -1.47
C TRP A 87 4.27 -6.08 -0.58
N PHE A 88 3.33 -6.84 -0.02
CA PHE A 88 3.67 -8.12 0.59
C PHE A 88 3.77 -9.20 -0.49
N GLU A 89 4.82 -10.01 -0.45
CA GLU A 89 4.95 -11.15 -1.35
C GLU A 89 3.89 -12.21 -1.04
N GLY A 90 3.26 -12.71 -2.11
CA GLY A 90 2.14 -13.61 -2.02
C GLY A 90 2.47 -14.96 -1.39
N ASN A 91 1.85 -15.28 -0.26
CA ASN A 91 1.85 -16.65 0.28
C ASN A 91 1.04 -17.59 -0.64
N LYS A 92 1.63 -18.71 -1.12
CA LYS A 92 1.06 -19.63 -2.14
C LYS A 92 -0.35 -20.17 -1.82
N LYS A 93 -0.76 -20.25 -0.55
CA LYS A 93 -2.09 -20.76 -0.16
C LYS A 93 -3.24 -19.81 -0.51
N PHE A 94 -2.98 -18.51 -0.61
CA PHE A 94 -4.02 -17.51 -0.86
C PHE A 94 -4.27 -17.30 -2.36
N THR A 95 -3.25 -17.52 -3.20
CA THR A 95 -3.38 -17.52 -4.66
C THR A 95 -4.34 -18.61 -5.15
N ASP A 96 -4.39 -19.75 -4.46
CA ASP A 96 -5.29 -20.87 -4.76
C ASP A 96 -6.75 -20.59 -4.36
N MET A 97 -6.97 -19.84 -3.28
CA MET A 97 -8.32 -19.45 -2.85
C MET A 97 -8.92 -18.38 -3.78
N ILE A 98 -8.08 -17.48 -4.30
CA ILE A 98 -8.47 -16.48 -5.28
C ILE A 98 -8.63 -17.08 -6.68
N SER A 99 -7.84 -18.08 -7.09
CA SER A 99 -8.02 -18.75 -8.38
C SER A 99 -9.38 -19.46 -8.49
N GLN A 100 -9.91 -19.95 -7.36
CA GLN A 100 -11.28 -20.47 -7.27
C GLN A 100 -12.36 -19.38 -7.45
N ILE A 101 -12.07 -18.13 -7.11
CA ILE A 101 -12.96 -16.97 -7.31
C ILE A 101 -12.74 -16.33 -8.70
N LYS A 102 -11.52 -16.38 -9.24
CA LYS A 102 -11.08 -15.77 -10.52
C LYS A 102 -11.30 -16.70 -11.74
N LYS A 103 -12.42 -17.43 -11.81
CA LYS A 103 -12.88 -18.01 -13.09
C LYS A 103 -13.35 -16.94 -14.13
N ILE A 104 -13.23 -15.62 -13.85
CA ILE A 104 -13.85 -14.55 -14.65
C ILE A 104 -12.90 -13.40 -15.10
N SER A 105 -11.57 -13.43 -14.95
CA SER A 105 -10.77 -12.43 -15.69
C SER A 105 -9.31 -12.80 -15.93
N THR A 106 -9.02 -13.06 -17.20
CA THR A 106 -7.69 -13.28 -17.77
C THR A 106 -7.12 -11.95 -18.26
N ILE A 107 -6.56 -11.12 -17.37
CA ILE A 107 -5.60 -10.07 -17.79
C ILE A 107 -4.49 -9.98 -16.75
N VAL A 108 -3.44 -10.78 -16.98
CA VAL A 108 -2.19 -10.78 -16.23
C VAL A 108 -1.36 -9.57 -16.70
N THR A 109 -1.26 -8.56 -15.85
CA THR A 109 -0.27 -7.48 -15.98
C THR A 109 0.83 -7.72 -14.96
N LYS A 110 2.07 -7.32 -15.28
CA LYS A 110 3.31 -7.45 -14.47
C LYS A 110 3.29 -6.64 -13.17
N THR A 111 2.20 -6.69 -12.42
CA THR A 111 2.10 -6.19 -11.04
C THR A 111 2.18 -7.44 -10.16
N PRO A 112 3.14 -7.55 -9.22
CA PRO A 112 3.18 -8.69 -8.30
C PRO A 112 1.82 -8.83 -7.65
N ASN A 113 1.23 -10.03 -7.68
CA ASN A 113 -0.15 -10.33 -7.26
C ASN A 113 -0.59 -9.46 -6.08
N THR A 114 -1.31 -8.38 -6.40
CA THR A 114 -1.70 -7.23 -5.56
C THR A 114 -2.68 -7.59 -4.44
N ASP A 115 -2.81 -8.88 -4.14
CA ASP A 115 -3.98 -9.44 -3.47
C ASP A 115 -3.74 -9.65 -1.96
N GLN A 116 -2.61 -9.21 -1.38
CA GLN A 116 -2.32 -9.45 0.05
C GLN A 116 -2.19 -8.19 0.92
N GLY A 117 -2.04 -7.03 0.28
CA GLY A 117 -1.95 -5.73 0.96
C GLY A 117 -0.77 -4.89 0.51
N ILE A 118 -0.80 -3.62 0.87
CA ILE A 118 0.23 -2.62 0.57
C ILE A 118 0.66 -1.96 1.88
N TYR A 119 1.94 -1.63 2.01
CA TYR A 119 2.41 -0.71 3.04
C TYR A 119 2.92 0.58 2.41
N LEU A 120 2.80 1.68 3.14
CA LEU A 120 3.38 2.96 2.77
C LEU A 120 3.51 3.88 3.97
N SER A 121 4.40 4.87 3.86
CA SER A 121 4.48 5.94 4.84
C SER A 121 3.22 6.80 4.82
N ARG A 122 2.76 7.26 5.99
CA ARG A 122 1.60 8.15 6.16
C ARG A 122 1.75 9.44 5.34
N GLU A 123 2.93 10.03 5.35
CA GLU A 123 3.22 11.22 4.54
C GLU A 123 3.09 10.94 3.04
N LEU A 124 3.52 9.75 2.59
CA LEU A 124 3.37 9.35 1.21
C LEU A 124 1.90 9.16 0.85
N TYR A 125 1.09 8.56 1.74
CA TYR A 125 -0.36 8.42 1.55
C TYR A 125 -1.03 9.77 1.28
N PHE A 126 -0.80 10.77 2.13
CA PHE A 126 -1.35 12.11 1.92
C PHE A 126 -0.75 12.83 0.72
N SER A 127 0.53 12.61 0.43
CA SER A 127 1.16 13.16 -0.78
C SER A 127 0.42 12.70 -2.03
N LEU A 128 -0.03 11.44 -2.10
CA LEU A 128 -0.81 10.92 -3.22
C LEU A 128 -2.24 11.48 -3.31
N GLY A 129 -2.64 12.34 -2.35
CA GLY A 129 -3.99 12.89 -2.24
C GLY A 129 -4.94 12.01 -1.41
N GLY A 130 -4.39 11.13 -0.55
CA GLY A 130 -5.19 10.16 0.18
C GLY A 130 -5.94 9.21 -0.76
N PHE A 131 -7.10 8.74 -0.32
CA PHE A 131 -8.02 8.02 -1.20
C PHE A 131 -8.83 9.00 -2.07
N GLY A 132 -9.35 10.08 -1.47
CA GLY A 132 -10.16 11.11 -2.14
C GLY A 132 -11.53 10.60 -2.62
N GLU A 133 -12.26 11.42 -3.40
CA GLU A 133 -13.62 11.12 -3.93
C GLU A 133 -13.69 10.00 -4.99
N LEU A 134 -12.74 9.06 -5.00
CA LEU A 134 -12.84 7.91 -5.88
C LEU A 134 -13.88 6.94 -5.36
N ASN A 135 -15.00 6.85 -6.09
CA ASN A 135 -16.18 6.02 -5.80
C ASN A 135 -15.93 4.51 -5.55
N LYS A 136 -14.71 3.98 -5.71
CA LYS A 136 -14.38 2.56 -5.48
C LYS A 136 -12.94 2.36 -4.99
N PHE A 137 -12.79 1.60 -3.91
CA PHE A 137 -11.48 1.16 -3.44
C PHE A 137 -10.79 0.21 -4.44
N SER A 138 -9.56 0.54 -4.86
CA SER A 138 -8.73 -0.35 -5.66
C SER A 138 -7.24 -0.17 -5.37
N PHE A 139 -6.56 -1.25 -4.96
CA PHE A 139 -5.10 -1.27 -4.83
C PHE A 139 -4.41 -0.83 -6.12
N LYS A 140 -4.96 -1.17 -7.29
CA LYS A 140 -4.42 -0.79 -8.60
C LYS A 140 -4.32 0.73 -8.77
N GLU A 141 -5.29 1.47 -8.25
CA GLU A 141 -5.30 2.93 -8.35
C GLU A 141 -4.26 3.55 -7.43
N ILE A 142 -4.12 3.04 -6.20
CA ILE A 142 -3.02 3.42 -5.30
C ILE A 142 -1.67 3.11 -5.96
N SER A 143 -1.50 1.92 -6.54
CA SER A 143 -0.29 1.56 -7.28
C SER A 143 0.00 2.56 -8.38
N LYS A 144 -1.00 2.87 -9.21
CA LYS A 144 -0.86 3.81 -10.33
C LYS A 144 -0.40 5.19 -9.84
N ARG A 145 -0.99 5.70 -8.75
CA ARG A 145 -0.58 6.98 -8.15
C ARG A 145 0.87 6.92 -7.64
N LEU A 146 1.25 5.85 -6.93
CA LEU A 146 2.62 5.63 -6.46
C LEU A 146 3.62 5.59 -7.62
N TYR A 147 3.34 4.80 -8.66
CA TYR A 147 4.22 4.67 -9.82
C TYR A 147 4.26 5.92 -10.69
N SER A 148 3.13 6.63 -10.87
CA SER A 148 3.07 7.85 -11.70
C SER A 148 3.74 9.06 -11.07
N ARG A 149 3.71 9.19 -9.74
CA ARG A 149 4.46 10.22 -9.01
C ARG A 149 5.96 9.90 -8.94
N LEU A 150 6.31 8.63 -9.07
CA LEU A 150 7.69 8.13 -9.20
C LEU A 150 8.12 7.95 -10.66
N ASP A 151 7.34 8.44 -11.63
CA ASP A 151 7.75 8.41 -13.03
C ASP A 151 9.11 9.10 -13.11
N PRO A 152 10.19 8.40 -13.52
CA PRO A 152 11.50 9.01 -13.58
C PRO A 152 11.37 10.26 -14.44
N GLN A 153 11.55 11.43 -13.82
CA GLN A 153 11.66 12.66 -14.57
C GLN A 153 12.69 12.39 -15.66
N LYS A 154 12.36 12.68 -16.92
CA LYS A 154 13.37 12.67 -17.98
C LYS A 154 14.55 13.48 -17.43
N PRO A 155 15.75 12.90 -17.33
CA PRO A 155 16.88 13.61 -16.75
C PRO A 155 16.98 14.93 -17.49
N LEU A 156 17.02 16.03 -16.74
CA LEU A 156 17.21 17.34 -17.34
C LEU A 156 18.47 17.24 -18.22
N PRO A 157 18.43 17.78 -19.46
CA PRO A 157 19.62 17.77 -20.30
C PRO A 157 20.78 18.40 -19.51
N PRO A 158 21.98 17.81 -19.57
CA PRO A 158 23.09 18.28 -18.77
C PRO A 158 23.35 19.76 -19.06
N LEU A 159 23.45 20.57 -18.00
CA LEU A 159 23.76 22.01 -18.09
C LEU A 159 25.09 22.29 -18.81
N ILE A 160 25.93 21.26 -18.99
CA ILE A 160 27.17 21.32 -19.75
C ILE A 160 27.01 20.49 -21.02
N ILE A 161 26.78 21.17 -22.13
CA ILE A 161 26.92 20.58 -23.47
C ILE A 161 28.42 20.60 -23.80
N LYS A 162 29.09 19.44 -23.76
CA LYS A 162 30.39 19.31 -24.43
C LYS A 162 30.13 19.37 -25.93
N SER A 163 30.35 20.53 -26.54
CA SER A 163 30.30 20.71 -27.99
C SER A 163 31.22 19.67 -28.65
N LYS A 164 30.63 18.76 -29.45
CA LYS A 164 31.44 17.90 -30.34
C LYS A 164 32.24 18.82 -31.26
N LYS A 165 33.55 18.55 -31.38
CA LYS A 165 34.46 19.27 -32.28
C LYS A 165 33.79 19.46 -33.64
N VAL A 166 33.60 20.71 -34.03
CA VAL A 166 33.21 21.09 -35.40
C VAL A 166 34.41 20.72 -36.28
N GLN A 167 34.26 19.70 -37.13
CA GLN A 167 35.15 19.54 -38.28
C GLN A 167 34.65 20.53 -39.34
N VAL A 168 35.44 21.56 -39.57
CA VAL A 168 35.27 22.47 -40.69
C VAL A 168 35.86 21.76 -41.91
N SER A 169 35.00 21.45 -42.88
CA SER A 169 35.38 21.03 -44.23
C SER A 169 34.98 22.13 -45.20
#